data_AF-A0A0D2R035-F1
#
_entry.id   AF-A0A0D2R035-F1
#
_cell.length_a   1.000
_cell.length_b   1.000
_cell.length_c   1.000
_cell.angle_alpha   90.00
_cell.angle_beta   90.00
_cell.angle_gamma   90.00
#
_symmetry.space_group_name_H-M   'P 1'
#
loop_
_entity.id
_entity.type
_entity.pdbx_description
1 polymer ?
#
loop_
_entity_poly.entity_id
_entity_poly.type
_entity_poly.pdbx_seq_one_letter_code
_entity_poly.pdbx_strand_id
1 'polypeptide(L)'
;MRVRVTKEFLLSVEKNVTCRRPACRIDSSQVDVNRDSVLIISDHSVFMNGPVKGGPCITVEIKPKCGFLPISRFIAEENAVKRTLSRFKMHQELKLHNQEISEYSEYNPLDLFSGSLDRICKAIEALYATPQNNFRVFLNGSIVFGGLGGGAGSTTVLVGEAFEDSLKDVIKADDGMCKTSFIQLVAETVYSSGVLDQLLEVQKLDAYDIEGAIHAYYNIISQPCMVCRELSKDKLSNRHTSLHSIPLEESLKIVKDYLISATVKDCSLMISFRPMVDGDVLSESSHSTVYLGSTKQVFEYKVYFIDLDLKPLKKMEDYYKLDKKIVNCYCQMAKTEHKR
;
A
#
# COMPACT_ATOMS: atom_id res chain seq x y z
N MET A 1 -12.60 18.08 -3.19
CA MET A 1 -13.25 19.16 -3.95
C MET A 1 -12.48 19.41 -5.25
N ARG A 2 -13.13 19.40 -6.43
CA ARG A 2 -12.48 19.77 -7.70
C ARG A 2 -12.47 21.29 -7.84
N VAL A 3 -11.30 21.88 -8.10
CA VAL A 3 -11.13 23.33 -8.24
C VAL A 3 -10.45 23.64 -9.56
N ARG A 4 -10.91 24.70 -10.24
CA ARG A 4 -10.30 25.17 -11.48
C ARG A 4 -8.97 25.87 -11.21
N VAL A 5 -8.00 25.64 -12.06
CA VAL A 5 -6.67 26.26 -11.99
C VAL A 5 -6.23 26.72 -13.38
N THR A 6 -5.31 27.68 -13.42
CA THR A 6 -4.72 28.15 -14.67
C THR A 6 -3.48 27.34 -15.02
N LYS A 7 -3.08 27.37 -16.30
CA LYS A 7 -1.84 26.76 -16.77
C LYS A 7 -0.62 27.40 -16.09
N GLU A 8 -0.65 28.72 -15.89
CA GLU A 8 0.41 29.49 -15.21
C GLU A 8 0.57 29.04 -13.76
N PHE A 9 -0.53 28.74 -13.06
CA PHE A 9 -0.49 28.18 -11.72
C PHE A 9 0.23 26.81 -11.73
N LEU A 10 -0.14 25.90 -12.62
CA LEU A 10 0.49 24.57 -12.70
C LEU A 10 1.97 24.64 -13.08
N LEU A 11 2.37 25.55 -13.98
CA LEU A 11 3.77 25.81 -14.30
C LEU A 11 4.55 26.32 -13.09
N SER A 12 3.95 27.23 -12.30
CA SER A 12 4.56 27.69 -11.07
C SER A 12 4.69 26.58 -10.03
N VAL A 13 3.69 25.69 -9.92
CA VAL A 13 3.75 24.55 -9.01
C VAL A 13 4.90 23.62 -9.39
N GLU A 14 5.00 23.19 -10.66
CA GLU A 14 6.08 22.32 -11.14
C GLU A 14 7.44 22.92 -10.77
N LYS A 15 7.69 24.18 -11.15
CA LYS A 15 8.94 24.89 -10.86
C LYS A 15 9.27 24.92 -9.37
N ASN A 16 8.27 25.13 -8.51
CA ASN A 16 8.46 25.24 -7.07
C ASN A 16 8.74 23.90 -6.38
N VAL A 17 8.26 22.78 -6.95
CA VAL A 17 8.43 21.46 -6.35
C VAL A 17 9.60 20.68 -6.93
N THR A 18 10.10 21.01 -8.14
CA THR A 18 11.16 20.23 -8.81
C THR A 18 12.37 19.98 -7.91
N CYS A 19 12.87 20.99 -7.20
CA CYS A 19 14.05 20.84 -6.33
C CYS A 19 13.80 20.00 -5.07
N ARG A 20 12.53 19.71 -4.73
CA ARG A 20 12.14 18.88 -3.58
C ARG A 20 11.79 17.46 -3.97
N ARG A 21 11.70 17.16 -5.27
CA ARG A 21 11.36 15.83 -5.78
C ARG A 21 12.63 14.96 -5.86
N PRO A 22 12.54 13.66 -5.51
CA PRO A 22 13.64 12.73 -5.78
C PRO A 22 13.96 12.66 -7.27
N ALA A 23 15.24 12.48 -7.62
CA ALA A 23 15.70 12.42 -9.01
C ALA A 23 14.89 11.41 -9.86
N CYS A 24 14.69 10.20 -9.34
CA CYS A 24 13.91 9.17 -10.05
C CYS A 24 12.44 9.58 -10.34
N ARG A 25 11.86 10.50 -9.56
CA ARG A 25 10.52 11.03 -9.78
C ARG A 25 10.49 12.14 -10.82
N ILE A 26 11.54 12.96 -10.87
CA ILE A 26 11.74 13.99 -11.89
C ILE A 26 11.81 13.34 -13.27
N ASP A 27 12.60 12.25 -13.39
CA ASP A 27 12.80 11.56 -14.67
C ASP A 27 11.54 10.82 -15.16
N SER A 28 10.72 10.32 -14.22
CA SER A 28 9.56 9.48 -14.55
C SER A 28 8.26 10.25 -14.79
N SER A 29 8.15 11.50 -14.31
CA SER A 29 6.87 12.22 -14.36
C SER A 29 7.02 13.73 -14.12
N GLN A 30 6.04 14.49 -14.60
CA GLN A 30 5.89 15.93 -14.36
C GLN A 30 4.42 16.27 -14.11
N VAL A 31 4.15 17.42 -13.51
CA VAL A 31 2.80 17.97 -13.41
C VAL A 31 2.23 18.14 -14.82
N ASP A 32 1.02 17.61 -15.05
CA ASP A 32 0.32 17.77 -16.33
C ASP A 32 -0.29 19.17 -16.42
N VAL A 33 0.49 20.10 -16.98
CA VAL A 33 0.12 21.52 -17.14
C VAL A 33 -1.03 21.77 -18.12
N ASN A 34 -1.51 20.73 -18.81
CA ASN A 34 -2.65 20.84 -19.73
C ASN A 34 -4.00 20.60 -19.01
N ARG A 35 -3.99 20.34 -17.70
CA ARG A 35 -5.21 20.21 -16.89
C ARG A 35 -5.75 21.57 -16.48
N ASP A 36 -7.06 21.67 -16.42
CA ASP A 36 -7.79 22.88 -16.01
C ASP A 36 -8.26 22.82 -14.55
N SER A 37 -7.99 21.72 -13.85
CA SER A 37 -8.54 21.43 -12.53
C SER A 37 -7.61 20.57 -11.69
N VAL A 38 -7.68 20.77 -10.37
CA VAL A 38 -7.01 19.95 -9.35
C VAL A 38 -8.01 19.48 -8.29
N LEU A 39 -7.60 18.52 -7.46
CA LEU A 39 -8.36 18.08 -6.30
C LEU A 39 -7.78 18.73 -5.03
N ILE A 40 -8.64 19.39 -4.26
CA ILE A 40 -8.38 19.76 -2.88
C ILE A 40 -8.91 18.64 -1.99
N ILE A 41 -8.04 18.07 -1.18
CA ILE A 41 -8.34 17.03 -0.19
C ILE A 41 -7.96 17.55 1.19
N SER A 42 -8.61 17.00 2.23
CA SER A 42 -8.21 17.29 3.60
C SER A 42 -6.79 16.79 3.85
N ASP A 43 -6.00 17.56 4.57
CA ASP A 43 -4.68 17.10 5.01
C ASP A 43 -4.86 16.14 6.19
N HIS A 44 -4.66 14.84 5.90
CA HIS A 44 -4.77 13.78 6.90
C HIS A 44 -3.54 13.63 7.77
N SER A 45 -2.46 14.38 7.52
CA SER A 45 -1.26 14.40 8.37
C SER A 45 -1.39 15.32 9.59
N VAL A 46 -2.52 16.03 9.70
CA VAL A 46 -2.84 16.94 10.81
C VAL A 46 -4.22 16.64 11.39
N PHE A 47 -4.34 16.76 12.71
CA PHE A 47 -5.61 16.68 13.41
C PHE A 47 -6.18 18.10 13.52
N MET A 48 -7.05 18.52 12.58
CA MET A 48 -7.62 19.86 12.65
C MET A 48 -8.51 20.04 13.89
N ASN A 49 -8.20 21.07 14.66
CA ASN A 49 -8.79 21.41 15.96
C ASN A 49 -10.30 21.71 15.90
N GLY A 50 -11.07 21.02 16.75
CA GLY A 50 -12.16 21.65 17.51
C GLY A 50 -11.59 22.64 18.56
N PRO A 51 -12.40 23.26 19.44
CA PRO A 51 -12.10 24.54 20.11
C PRO A 51 -10.91 24.57 21.11
N VAL A 52 -10.11 23.52 21.24
CA VAL A 52 -8.99 23.42 22.19
C VAL A 52 -7.65 23.65 21.48
N LYS A 53 -6.73 24.38 22.12
CA LYS A 53 -5.37 24.67 21.64
C LYS A 53 -4.67 23.40 21.12
N GLY A 54 -4.02 23.50 19.96
CA GLY A 54 -3.46 22.37 19.20
C GLY A 54 -2.44 21.56 19.98
N GLY A 55 -2.83 20.35 20.36
CA GLY A 55 -1.90 19.30 20.81
C GLY A 55 -1.14 18.69 19.64
N PRO A 56 -0.05 17.95 19.91
CA PRO A 56 0.75 17.34 18.86
C PRO A 56 -0.06 16.23 18.15
N CYS A 57 0.11 16.14 16.84
CA CYS A 57 -0.49 15.10 16.01
C CYS A 57 0.60 14.25 15.36
N ILE A 58 0.54 12.95 15.59
CA ILE A 58 1.37 11.98 14.86
C ILE A 58 0.50 11.23 13.87
N THR A 59 0.94 11.14 12.62
CA THR A 59 0.23 10.39 11.59
C THR A 59 1.14 9.35 10.97
N VAL A 60 0.65 8.13 10.83
CA VAL A 60 1.33 7.06 10.10
C VAL A 60 0.67 6.85 8.74
N GLU A 61 1.47 6.74 7.69
CA GLU A 61 1.03 6.28 6.36
C GLU A 61 1.57 4.87 6.12
N ILE A 62 0.67 3.92 5.87
CA ILE A 62 0.99 2.53 5.56
C ILE A 62 0.51 2.23 4.14
N LYS A 63 1.38 1.68 3.29
CA LYS A 63 0.99 1.08 2.00
C LYS A 63 0.92 -0.44 2.17
N PRO A 64 -0.27 -1.03 2.44
CA PRO A 64 -0.38 -2.38 2.98
C PRO A 64 -0.17 -3.47 1.91
N LYS A 65 -0.28 -3.13 0.62
CA LYS A 65 -0.18 -4.09 -0.50
C LYS A 65 -1.26 -5.18 -0.40
N CYS A 66 -1.07 -6.31 -1.11
CA CYS A 66 -2.01 -7.42 -1.19
C CYS A 66 -1.90 -8.34 0.03
N GLY A 67 -2.97 -8.44 0.82
CA GLY A 67 -3.06 -9.18 2.08
C GLY A 67 -3.50 -10.64 1.98
N PHE A 68 -3.66 -11.19 0.79
CA PHE A 68 -4.08 -12.58 0.59
C PHE A 68 -3.23 -13.30 -0.47
N LEU A 69 -3.29 -14.63 -0.44
CA LEU A 69 -2.73 -15.52 -1.47
C LEU A 69 -3.82 -15.89 -2.48
N PRO A 70 -3.55 -15.80 -3.79
CA PRO A 70 -4.55 -16.11 -4.80
C PRO A 70 -4.91 -17.61 -4.80
N ILE A 71 -6.21 -17.90 -4.87
CA ILE A 71 -6.76 -19.27 -4.94
C ILE A 71 -7.22 -19.66 -6.35
N SER A 72 -7.12 -18.73 -7.31
CA SER A 72 -7.63 -18.89 -8.67
C SER A 72 -7.19 -20.20 -9.33
N ARG A 73 -8.14 -20.94 -9.91
CA ARG A 73 -7.88 -22.17 -10.69
C ARG A 73 -7.16 -21.92 -12.02
N PHE A 74 -7.02 -20.65 -12.42
CA PHE A 74 -6.41 -20.23 -13.68
C PHE A 74 -4.91 -19.95 -13.57
N ILE A 75 -4.35 -20.01 -12.36
CA ILE A 75 -2.89 -20.00 -12.16
C ILE A 75 -2.32 -21.28 -12.78
N ALA A 76 -1.36 -21.12 -13.68
CA ALA A 76 -0.68 -22.23 -14.33
C ALA A 76 0.14 -23.06 -13.32
N GLU A 77 0.34 -24.34 -13.59
CA GLU A 77 1.00 -25.26 -12.65
C GLU A 77 2.48 -24.86 -12.45
N GLU A 78 3.14 -24.36 -13.49
CA GLU A 78 4.48 -23.77 -13.42
C GLU A 78 4.57 -22.54 -12.50
N ASN A 79 3.44 -21.88 -12.23
CA ASN A 79 3.33 -20.69 -11.40
C ASN A 79 2.75 -21.01 -10.01
N ALA A 80 2.72 -22.28 -9.59
CA ALA A 80 2.09 -22.72 -8.33
C ALA A 80 2.64 -22.01 -7.07
N VAL A 81 3.86 -21.48 -7.11
CA VAL A 81 4.45 -20.66 -6.03
C VAL A 81 3.57 -19.46 -5.63
N LYS A 82 2.76 -18.93 -6.55
CA LYS A 82 1.80 -17.85 -6.26
C LYS A 82 0.80 -18.22 -5.19
N ARG A 83 0.50 -19.51 -5.00
CA ARG A 83 -0.46 -20.01 -3.99
C ARG A 83 0.14 -20.11 -2.60
N THR A 84 1.46 -20.08 -2.45
CA THR A 84 2.15 -20.28 -1.18
C THR A 84 2.96 -19.06 -0.75
N LEU A 85 3.31 -18.18 -1.69
CA LEU A 85 4.12 -17.01 -1.42
C LEU A 85 3.40 -15.72 -1.81
N SER A 86 3.51 -14.70 -0.96
CA SER A 86 2.84 -13.42 -1.23
C SER A 86 3.43 -12.75 -2.46
N ARG A 87 2.56 -12.07 -3.22
CA ARG A 87 2.98 -11.25 -4.36
C ARG A 87 4.00 -10.18 -3.95
N PHE A 88 3.94 -9.65 -2.73
CA PHE A 88 4.91 -8.70 -2.23
C PHE A 88 6.31 -9.32 -2.13
N LYS A 89 6.42 -10.49 -1.50
CA LYS A 89 7.69 -11.19 -1.31
C LYS A 89 8.35 -11.58 -2.63
N MET A 90 7.59 -12.17 -3.57
CA MET A 90 8.13 -12.45 -4.92
C MET A 90 8.58 -11.17 -5.64
N HIS A 91 7.87 -10.06 -5.47
CA HIS A 91 8.21 -8.80 -6.13
C HIS A 91 9.45 -8.13 -5.53
N GLN A 92 9.76 -8.38 -4.25
CA GLN A 92 11.01 -7.92 -3.66
C GLN A 92 12.23 -8.51 -4.38
N GLU A 93 12.17 -9.78 -4.82
CA GLU A 93 13.22 -10.42 -5.64
C GLU A 93 13.48 -9.63 -6.93
N LEU A 94 12.42 -9.36 -7.69
CA LEU A 94 12.54 -8.61 -8.95
C LEU A 94 13.09 -7.20 -8.72
N LYS A 95 12.64 -6.54 -7.64
CA LYS A 95 13.12 -5.20 -7.29
C LYS A 95 14.60 -5.19 -6.93
N LEU A 96 15.06 -6.18 -6.15
CA LEU A 96 16.48 -6.29 -5.79
C LEU A 96 17.32 -6.60 -7.04
N HIS A 97 16.87 -7.53 -7.87
CA HIS A 97 17.51 -7.85 -9.15
C HIS A 97 17.63 -6.62 -10.07
N ASN A 98 16.61 -5.76 -10.08
CA ASN A 98 16.62 -4.51 -10.85
C ASN A 98 17.34 -3.34 -10.14
N GLN A 99 17.90 -3.56 -8.95
CA GLN A 99 18.54 -2.52 -8.12
C GLN A 99 17.60 -1.37 -7.75
N GLU A 100 16.28 -1.63 -7.70
CA GLU A 100 15.27 -0.68 -7.25
C GLU A 100 15.22 -0.56 -5.71
N ILE A 101 15.74 -1.57 -5.01
CA ILE A 101 15.90 -1.63 -3.55
C ILE A 101 17.31 -2.15 -3.23
N SER A 102 17.84 -1.76 -2.08
CA SER A 102 19.15 -2.22 -1.59
C SER A 102 19.09 -3.56 -0.86
N GLU A 103 17.94 -3.89 -0.30
CA GLU A 103 17.73 -5.07 0.55
C GLU A 103 16.27 -5.52 0.54
N TYR A 104 16.03 -6.78 0.91
CA TYR A 104 14.70 -7.32 1.10
C TYR A 104 13.99 -6.63 2.25
N SER A 105 12.73 -6.23 2.04
CA SER A 105 11.89 -5.83 3.17
C SER A 105 11.55 -7.04 4.03
N GLU A 106 11.65 -6.86 5.34
CA GLU A 106 11.17 -7.82 6.35
C GLU A 106 9.63 -7.87 6.40
N TYR A 107 8.96 -6.85 5.85
CA TYR A 107 7.51 -6.71 5.91
C TYR A 107 6.79 -7.81 5.12
N ASN A 108 5.77 -8.39 5.75
CA ASN A 108 4.87 -9.33 5.13
C ASN A 108 3.41 -8.87 5.24
N PRO A 109 2.74 -8.54 4.11
CA PRO A 109 1.32 -8.18 4.13
C PRO A 109 0.42 -9.21 4.80
N LEU A 110 0.73 -10.51 4.67
CA LEU A 110 -0.10 -11.56 5.27
C LEU A 110 -0.12 -11.49 6.80
N ASP A 111 0.90 -10.90 7.43
CA ASP A 111 0.96 -10.67 8.87
C ASP A 111 0.12 -9.45 9.26
N LEU A 112 0.15 -8.38 8.47
CA LEU A 112 -0.66 -7.17 8.69
C LEU A 112 -2.16 -7.45 8.54
N PHE A 113 -2.56 -8.30 7.59
CA PHE A 113 -3.96 -8.68 7.34
C PHE A 113 -4.39 -9.96 8.08
N SER A 114 -3.64 -10.38 9.10
CA SER A 114 -3.83 -11.67 9.74
C SER A 114 -5.02 -11.76 10.70
N GLY A 115 -5.56 -10.62 11.13
CA GLY A 115 -6.50 -10.56 12.26
C GLY A 115 -5.86 -10.97 13.60
N SER A 116 -4.54 -11.08 13.68
CA SER A 116 -3.81 -11.45 14.90
C SER A 116 -2.94 -10.27 15.34
N LEU A 117 -3.20 -9.76 16.54
CA LEU A 117 -2.47 -8.61 17.09
C LEU A 117 -0.95 -8.83 17.13
N ASP A 118 -0.48 -10.02 17.50
CA ASP A 118 0.95 -10.37 17.50
C ASP A 118 1.59 -10.28 16.09
N ARG A 119 0.91 -10.83 15.09
CA ARG A 119 1.38 -10.77 13.70
C ARG A 119 1.29 -9.35 13.13
N ILE A 120 0.25 -8.59 13.48
CA ILE A 120 0.14 -7.18 13.12
C ILE A 120 1.31 -6.40 13.73
N CYS A 121 1.62 -6.60 15.01
CA CYS A 121 2.77 -5.97 15.68
C CYS A 121 4.08 -6.27 14.94
N LYS A 122 4.35 -7.55 14.62
CA LYS A 122 5.50 -7.96 13.79
C LYS A 122 5.53 -7.26 12.44
N ALA A 123 4.38 -7.10 11.79
CA ALA A 123 4.30 -6.41 10.51
C ALA A 123 4.64 -4.91 10.64
N ILE A 124 4.19 -4.23 11.70
CA ILE A 124 4.54 -2.83 11.97
C ILE A 124 6.03 -2.69 12.34
N GLU A 125 6.59 -3.61 13.13
CA GLU A 125 8.03 -3.66 13.42
C GLU A 125 8.87 -3.82 12.15
N ALA A 126 8.46 -4.71 11.25
CA ALA A 126 9.14 -4.94 9.99
C ALA A 126 9.03 -3.74 9.03
N LEU A 127 7.88 -3.04 9.04
CA LEU A 127 7.70 -1.76 8.33
C LEU A 127 8.60 -0.65 8.89
N TYR A 128 8.81 -0.63 10.20
CA TYR A 128 9.78 0.27 10.82
C TYR A 128 11.22 -0.11 10.44
N ALA A 129 11.58 -1.39 10.46
CA ALA A 129 12.94 -1.83 10.15
C ALA A 129 13.33 -1.55 8.68
N THR A 130 12.40 -1.82 7.75
CA THR A 130 12.61 -1.67 6.30
C THR A 130 11.46 -0.90 5.64
N PRO A 131 11.37 0.44 5.83
CA PRO A 131 10.21 1.23 5.45
C PRO A 131 9.92 1.24 3.95
N GLN A 132 10.96 1.21 3.12
CA GLN A 132 10.87 1.34 1.66
C GLN A 132 9.89 2.47 1.27
N ASN A 133 8.88 2.16 0.46
CA ASN A 133 7.77 3.07 0.16
C ASN A 133 6.46 2.63 0.83
N ASN A 134 6.58 1.80 1.87
CA ASN A 134 5.47 1.17 2.56
C ASN A 134 5.13 1.84 3.89
N PHE A 135 6.03 2.62 4.48
CA PHE A 135 5.84 3.23 5.78
C PHE A 135 6.42 4.64 5.86
N ARG A 136 5.62 5.59 6.35
CA ARG A 136 6.04 6.96 6.67
C ARG A 136 5.37 7.43 7.96
N VAL A 137 6.03 8.33 8.67
CA VAL A 137 5.47 8.96 9.86
C VAL A 137 5.64 10.47 9.77
N PHE A 138 4.58 11.18 10.16
CA PHE A 138 4.48 12.63 10.15
C PHE A 138 4.20 13.13 11.56
N LEU A 139 4.85 14.21 11.96
CA LEU A 139 4.57 14.97 13.17
C LEU A 139 4.09 16.37 12.75
N ASN A 140 2.85 16.71 13.10
CA ASN A 140 2.21 17.99 12.76
C ASN A 140 2.35 18.33 11.25
N GLY A 141 2.13 17.32 10.39
CA GLY A 141 2.24 17.41 8.94
C GLY A 141 3.65 17.45 8.36
N SER A 142 4.69 17.42 9.19
CA SER A 142 6.08 17.32 8.75
C SER A 142 6.56 15.88 8.82
N ILE A 143 7.21 15.37 7.77
CA ILE A 143 7.76 14.01 7.77
C ILE A 143 8.89 13.89 8.80
N VAL A 144 8.80 12.88 9.68
CA VAL A 144 9.82 12.56 10.69
C VAL A 144 10.43 11.17 10.48
N PHE A 145 9.80 10.33 9.65
CA PHE A 145 10.31 8.99 9.34
C PHE A 145 9.88 8.53 7.93
N GLY A 146 10.76 7.79 7.25
CA GLY A 146 10.55 7.28 5.90
C GLY A 146 11.02 8.23 4.79
N GLY A 147 10.76 7.87 3.53
CA GLY A 147 11.27 8.58 2.36
C GLY A 147 10.30 9.63 1.78
N LEU A 148 10.81 10.84 1.52
CA LEU A 148 10.11 11.88 0.74
C LEU A 148 9.99 11.46 -0.73
N GLY A 149 8.85 10.92 -1.15
CA GLY A 149 8.54 10.59 -2.56
C GLY A 149 9.33 9.42 -3.18
N GLY A 150 10.40 8.95 -2.54
CA GLY A 150 11.20 7.76 -2.88
C GLY A 150 11.00 6.62 -1.89
N GLY A 151 11.73 5.51 -2.09
CA GLY A 151 11.88 4.48 -1.06
C GLY A 151 12.95 4.89 -0.04
N ALA A 152 12.74 4.59 1.23
CA ALA A 152 13.78 4.67 2.26
C ALA A 152 14.55 3.34 2.35
N GLY A 153 15.84 3.41 2.71
CA GLY A 153 16.63 2.24 3.09
C GLY A 153 16.22 1.71 4.47
N SER A 154 16.94 0.70 4.97
CA SER A 154 16.79 0.23 6.35
C SER A 154 17.03 1.33 7.38
N THR A 155 16.36 1.18 8.51
CA THR A 155 16.47 2.12 9.63
C THR A 155 17.81 1.92 10.35
N THR A 156 18.68 2.92 10.21
CA THR A 156 19.96 2.96 10.90
C THR A 156 19.79 3.41 12.35
N VAL A 157 20.82 3.21 13.18
CA VAL A 157 20.82 3.66 14.59
C VAL A 157 20.51 5.15 14.70
N LEU A 158 21.16 5.99 13.90
CA LEU A 158 20.95 7.45 13.92
C LEU A 158 19.52 7.85 13.54
N VAL A 159 18.91 7.16 12.56
CA VAL A 159 17.51 7.41 12.18
C VAL A 159 16.57 6.95 13.29
N GLY A 160 16.87 5.83 13.93
CA GLY A 160 16.11 5.33 15.07
C GLY A 160 16.15 6.27 16.27
N GLU A 161 17.32 6.81 16.62
CA GLU A 161 17.50 7.80 17.69
C GLU A 161 16.71 9.09 17.41
N ALA A 162 16.84 9.63 16.19
CA ALA A 162 16.09 10.83 15.80
C ALA A 162 14.57 10.60 15.80
N PHE A 163 14.12 9.40 15.43
CA PHE A 163 12.71 9.03 15.48
C PHE A 163 12.21 8.91 16.93
N GLU A 164 12.96 8.23 17.80
CA GLU A 164 12.67 8.11 19.22
C GLU A 164 12.50 9.50 19.87
N ASP A 165 13.43 10.42 19.58
CA ASP A 165 13.37 11.80 20.07
C ASP A 165 12.13 12.55 19.57
N SER A 166 11.75 12.34 18.30
CA SER A 166 10.56 12.96 17.71
C SER A 166 9.23 12.50 18.34
N LEU A 167 9.22 11.34 19.02
CA LEU A 167 8.02 10.78 19.65
C LEU A 167 7.79 11.29 21.08
N LYS A 168 8.79 11.86 21.73
CA LYS A 168 8.77 12.22 23.17
C LYS A 168 7.65 13.20 23.53
N ASP A 169 7.29 14.10 22.61
CA ASP A 169 6.21 15.07 22.82
C ASP A 169 4.80 14.45 22.73
N VAL A 170 4.69 13.23 22.19
CA VAL A 170 3.41 12.54 21.93
C VAL A 170 3.21 11.36 22.87
N ILE A 171 4.26 10.56 23.09
CA ILE A 171 4.22 9.31 23.83
C ILE A 171 5.06 9.48 25.10
N LYS A 172 4.39 9.40 26.25
CA LYS A 172 5.00 9.52 27.59
C LYS A 172 5.51 8.15 28.05
N ALA A 173 6.50 7.62 27.35
CA ALA A 173 7.19 6.38 27.71
C ALA A 173 8.54 6.67 28.38
N ASP A 174 9.13 5.65 29.03
CA ASP A 174 10.50 5.72 29.53
C ASP A 174 11.50 5.91 28.36
N ASP A 175 12.70 6.42 28.65
CA ASP A 175 13.73 6.66 27.64
C ASP A 175 14.05 5.38 26.84
N GLY A 176 13.94 5.47 25.50
CA GLY A 176 14.16 4.35 24.58
C GLY A 176 12.94 3.44 24.37
N MET A 177 11.80 3.74 25.01
CA MET A 177 10.57 2.95 24.91
C MET A 177 9.47 3.60 24.07
N CYS A 178 9.68 4.80 23.53
CA CYS A 178 8.69 5.52 22.72
C CYS A 178 8.41 4.78 21.41
N LYS A 179 9.43 4.30 20.70
CA LYS A 179 9.27 3.52 19.46
C LYS A 179 8.48 2.24 19.68
N THR A 180 8.76 1.49 20.75
CA THR A 180 8.02 0.26 21.07
C THR A 180 6.56 0.58 21.38
N SER A 181 6.31 1.63 22.16
CA SER A 181 4.96 2.10 22.47
C SER A 181 4.21 2.62 21.24
N PHE A 182 4.91 3.29 20.32
CA PHE A 182 4.36 3.74 19.03
C PHE A 182 3.95 2.55 18.15
N ILE A 183 4.80 1.53 18.03
CA ILE A 183 4.49 0.31 17.27
C ILE A 183 3.25 -0.37 17.84
N GLN A 184 3.17 -0.50 19.17
CA GLN A 184 1.98 -1.04 19.84
C GLN A 184 0.74 -0.18 19.58
N LEU A 185 0.85 1.15 19.67
CA LEU A 185 -0.25 2.07 19.37
C LEU A 185 -0.81 1.85 17.97
N VAL A 186 0.06 1.76 16.95
CA VAL A 186 -0.36 1.52 15.56
C VAL A 186 -0.99 0.13 15.42
N ALA A 187 -0.38 -0.91 16.00
CA ALA A 187 -0.88 -2.28 15.92
C ALA A 187 -2.27 -2.44 16.57
N GLU A 188 -2.45 -1.92 17.78
CA GLU A 188 -3.73 -1.92 18.50
C GLU A 188 -4.82 -1.17 17.74
N THR A 189 -4.46 -0.07 17.09
CA THR A 189 -5.42 0.73 16.30
C THR A 189 -5.82 0.01 15.03
N VAL A 190 -4.86 -0.59 14.32
CA VAL A 190 -5.13 -1.41 13.13
C VAL A 190 -6.02 -2.60 13.49
N TYR A 191 -5.73 -3.28 14.60
CA TYR A 191 -6.49 -4.44 15.08
C TYR A 191 -7.91 -4.05 15.51
N SER A 192 -8.06 -3.05 16.39
CA SER A 192 -9.36 -2.67 16.96
C SER A 192 -10.28 -1.95 15.98
N SER A 193 -9.75 -1.23 14.99
CA SER A 193 -10.57 -0.52 14.01
C SER A 193 -11.23 -1.44 12.98
N GLY A 194 -10.70 -2.65 12.75
CA GLY A 194 -11.18 -3.58 11.71
C GLY A 194 -11.07 -3.03 10.27
N VAL A 195 -10.36 -1.92 10.06
CA VAL A 195 -10.32 -1.22 8.78
C VAL A 195 -9.65 -2.04 7.67
N LEU A 196 -8.68 -2.87 8.05
CA LEU A 196 -7.98 -3.75 7.12
C LEU A 196 -8.81 -4.95 6.70
N ASP A 197 -9.77 -5.40 7.52
CA ASP A 197 -10.67 -6.50 7.15
C ASP A 197 -11.57 -6.06 5.99
N GLN A 198 -12.12 -4.85 6.08
CA GLN A 198 -12.92 -4.27 5.00
C GLN A 198 -12.09 -4.08 3.72
N LEU A 199 -10.85 -3.60 3.84
CA LEU A 199 -9.95 -3.46 2.69
C LEU A 199 -9.64 -4.81 2.05
N LEU A 200 -9.39 -5.83 2.87
CA LEU A 200 -9.06 -7.18 2.42
C LEU A 200 -10.20 -7.82 1.62
N GLU A 201 -11.46 -7.63 2.04
CA GLU A 201 -12.61 -8.12 1.29
C GLU A 201 -12.70 -7.47 -0.11
N VAL A 202 -12.37 -6.18 -0.23
CA VAL A 202 -12.29 -5.51 -1.54
C VAL A 202 -11.09 -6.01 -2.35
N GLN A 203 -9.96 -6.32 -1.71
CA GLN A 203 -8.81 -6.93 -2.40
C GLN A 203 -9.17 -8.30 -2.98
N LYS A 204 -9.98 -9.10 -2.28
CA LYS A 204 -10.42 -10.44 -2.70
C LYS A 204 -11.42 -10.44 -3.87
N LEU A 205 -11.90 -9.27 -4.32
CA LEU A 205 -12.65 -9.15 -5.58
C LEU A 205 -11.84 -9.68 -6.79
N ASP A 206 -10.51 -9.71 -6.69
CA ASP A 206 -9.64 -10.46 -7.61
C ASP A 206 -9.71 -11.97 -7.33
N ALA A 207 -10.82 -12.58 -7.76
CA ALA A 207 -11.07 -14.01 -7.62
C ALA A 207 -10.34 -14.86 -8.68
N TYR A 208 -9.97 -14.24 -9.81
CA TYR A 208 -9.47 -14.92 -11.00
C TYR A 208 -7.95 -14.87 -11.13
N ASP A 209 -7.27 -14.08 -10.29
CA ASP A 209 -5.88 -13.69 -10.51
C ASP A 209 -5.71 -13.00 -11.88
N ILE A 210 -4.59 -12.31 -12.10
CA ILE A 210 -4.33 -11.71 -13.41
C ILE A 210 -4.22 -12.77 -14.52
N GLU A 211 -3.75 -13.98 -14.20
CA GLU A 211 -3.68 -15.10 -15.14
C GLU A 211 -5.07 -15.55 -15.65
N GLY A 212 -6.14 -15.33 -14.87
CA GLY A 212 -7.51 -15.56 -15.33
C GLY A 212 -8.14 -14.29 -15.91
N ALA A 213 -8.05 -13.16 -15.21
CA ALA A 213 -8.74 -11.92 -15.56
C ALA A 213 -8.30 -11.35 -16.92
N ILE A 214 -7.06 -11.63 -17.35
CA ILE A 214 -6.56 -11.20 -18.66
C ILE A 214 -7.37 -11.78 -19.84
N HIS A 215 -7.95 -12.98 -19.70
CA HIS A 215 -8.77 -13.60 -20.75
C HIS A 215 -10.09 -12.83 -20.93
N ALA A 216 -10.74 -12.47 -19.82
CA ALA A 216 -11.95 -11.65 -19.83
C ALA A 216 -11.67 -10.25 -20.41
N TYR A 217 -10.48 -9.68 -20.18
CA TYR A 217 -10.06 -8.43 -20.80
C TYR A 217 -10.05 -8.53 -22.34
N TYR A 218 -9.48 -9.60 -22.90
CA TYR A 218 -9.47 -9.80 -24.36
C TYR A 218 -10.87 -9.96 -24.96
N ASN A 219 -11.82 -10.56 -24.22
CA ASN A 219 -13.23 -10.59 -24.63
C ASN A 219 -13.82 -9.17 -24.73
N ILE A 220 -13.58 -8.32 -23.71
CA ILE A 220 -14.13 -6.95 -23.66
C ILE A 220 -13.62 -6.10 -24.81
N ILE A 221 -12.32 -6.15 -25.11
CA ILE A 221 -11.74 -5.34 -26.18
C ILE A 221 -11.99 -5.93 -27.58
N SER A 222 -12.69 -7.07 -27.67
CA SER A 222 -12.98 -7.77 -28.93
C SER A 222 -11.74 -8.06 -29.77
N GLN A 223 -10.62 -8.41 -29.10
CA GLN A 223 -9.37 -8.79 -29.76
C GLN A 223 -9.03 -10.25 -29.51
N PRO A 224 -8.32 -10.90 -30.45
CA PRO A 224 -7.81 -12.25 -30.22
C PRO A 224 -6.93 -12.31 -28.97
N CYS A 225 -7.19 -13.28 -28.09
CA CYS A 225 -6.45 -13.44 -26.84
C CYS A 225 -4.98 -13.79 -27.11
N MET A 226 -4.07 -12.85 -26.80
CA MET A 226 -2.64 -13.04 -27.00
C MET A 226 -2.06 -14.10 -26.06
N VAL A 227 -2.63 -14.26 -24.86
CA VAL A 227 -2.22 -15.30 -23.91
C VAL A 227 -2.47 -16.70 -24.48
N CYS A 228 -3.65 -16.93 -25.07
CA CYS A 228 -3.97 -18.20 -25.72
C CYS A 228 -3.13 -18.47 -26.98
N ARG A 229 -2.64 -17.42 -27.65
CA ARG A 229 -1.75 -17.56 -28.82
C ARG A 229 -0.33 -17.94 -28.42
N GLU A 230 0.16 -17.44 -27.29
CA GLU A 230 1.50 -17.76 -26.76
C GLU A 230 1.58 -19.18 -26.18
N LEU A 231 0.45 -19.73 -25.70
CA LEU A 231 0.38 -21.11 -25.23
C LEU A 231 0.46 -22.07 -26.44
N SER A 232 1.38 -23.04 -26.40
CA SER A 232 1.46 -24.09 -27.43
C SER A 232 0.14 -24.86 -27.51
N LYS A 233 -0.21 -25.40 -28.70
CA LYS A 233 -1.47 -26.15 -28.91
C LYS A 233 -1.67 -27.29 -27.90
N ASP A 234 -0.59 -27.90 -27.39
CA ASP A 234 -0.63 -28.96 -26.38
C ASP A 234 -0.81 -28.46 -24.94
N LYS A 235 -0.57 -27.16 -24.68
CA LYS A 235 -0.73 -26.51 -23.36
C LYS A 235 -2.00 -25.66 -23.26
N LEU A 236 -2.84 -25.66 -24.28
CA LEU A 236 -4.18 -25.06 -24.23
C LEU A 236 -5.04 -25.87 -23.25
N SER A 237 -4.88 -25.56 -21.97
CA SER A 237 -5.72 -26.12 -20.93
C SER A 237 -7.16 -25.72 -21.23
N ASN A 238 -8.07 -26.70 -21.30
CA ASN A 238 -9.52 -26.48 -21.35
C ASN A 238 -10.02 -25.46 -20.31
N ARG A 239 -9.23 -25.22 -19.24
CA ARG A 239 -9.45 -24.20 -18.23
C ARG A 239 -9.65 -22.81 -18.84
N HIS A 240 -8.79 -22.34 -19.75
CA HIS A 240 -8.88 -20.98 -20.30
C HIS A 240 -9.97 -20.82 -21.36
N THR A 241 -10.28 -21.88 -22.12
CA THR A 241 -11.36 -21.88 -23.13
C THR A 241 -12.72 -21.54 -22.50
N SER A 242 -12.95 -21.99 -21.26
CA SER A 242 -14.19 -21.67 -20.54
C SER A 242 -14.39 -20.17 -20.33
N LEU A 243 -13.32 -19.39 -20.09
CA LEU A 243 -13.38 -17.93 -19.93
C LEU A 243 -13.68 -17.18 -21.22
N HIS A 244 -13.43 -17.78 -22.39
CA HIS A 244 -13.80 -17.20 -23.68
C HIS A 244 -15.23 -17.54 -24.10
N SER A 245 -15.91 -18.41 -23.37
CA SER A 245 -17.30 -18.83 -23.63
C SER A 245 -18.31 -18.13 -22.70
N ILE A 246 -17.85 -17.32 -21.73
CA ILE A 246 -18.73 -16.61 -20.80
C ILE A 246 -19.40 -15.40 -21.48
N PRO A 247 -20.58 -14.97 -20.99
CA PRO A 247 -21.23 -13.74 -21.44
C PRO A 247 -20.35 -12.50 -21.27
N LEU A 248 -20.55 -11.49 -22.12
CA LEU A 248 -19.81 -10.22 -22.05
C LEU A 248 -19.99 -9.52 -20.69
N GLU A 249 -21.20 -9.55 -20.12
CA GLU A 249 -21.48 -9.00 -18.79
C GLU A 249 -20.64 -9.64 -17.68
N GLU A 250 -20.42 -10.95 -17.76
CA GLU A 250 -19.56 -11.67 -16.81
C GLU A 250 -18.09 -11.27 -17.01
N SER A 251 -17.64 -11.14 -18.27
CA SER A 251 -16.29 -10.63 -18.57
C SER A 251 -16.08 -9.21 -18.01
N LEU A 252 -17.06 -8.32 -18.22
CA LEU A 252 -17.05 -6.95 -17.68
C LEU A 252 -16.97 -6.94 -16.15
N LYS A 253 -17.75 -7.80 -15.49
CA LYS A 253 -17.70 -7.94 -14.02
C LYS A 253 -16.33 -8.38 -13.54
N ILE A 254 -15.74 -9.43 -14.14
CA ILE A 254 -14.42 -9.95 -13.76
C ILE A 254 -13.36 -8.85 -13.84
N VAL A 255 -13.32 -8.11 -14.96
CA VAL A 255 -12.30 -7.08 -15.17
C VAL A 255 -12.54 -5.86 -14.29
N LYS A 256 -13.80 -5.44 -14.09
CA LYS A 256 -14.14 -4.36 -13.17
C LYS A 256 -13.70 -4.68 -11.75
N ASP A 257 -14.05 -5.87 -11.26
CA ASP A 257 -13.71 -6.34 -9.91
C ASP A 257 -12.19 -6.45 -9.74
N TYR A 258 -11.47 -6.91 -10.78
CA TYR A 258 -10.00 -6.92 -10.79
C TYR A 258 -9.41 -5.50 -10.68
N LEU A 259 -9.92 -4.52 -11.43
CA LEU A 259 -9.41 -3.14 -11.39
C LEU A 259 -9.73 -2.43 -10.07
N ILE A 260 -10.88 -2.71 -9.45
CA ILE A 260 -11.20 -2.25 -8.09
C ILE A 260 -10.20 -2.86 -7.10
N SER A 261 -9.97 -4.17 -7.16
CA SER A 261 -8.97 -4.86 -6.35
C SER A 261 -7.56 -4.29 -6.56
N ALA A 262 -7.16 -4.03 -7.81
CA ALA A 262 -5.87 -3.42 -8.14
C ALA A 262 -5.72 -1.99 -7.58
N THR A 263 -6.83 -1.25 -7.45
CA THR A 263 -6.85 0.07 -6.81
C THR A 263 -6.54 -0.05 -5.32
N VAL A 264 -7.26 -0.90 -4.59
CA VAL A 264 -7.08 -1.06 -3.14
C VAL A 264 -5.82 -1.85 -2.73
N LYS A 265 -5.22 -2.61 -3.65
CA LYS A 265 -3.88 -3.21 -3.45
C LYS A 265 -2.74 -2.19 -3.51
N ASP A 266 -3.01 -0.99 -4.03
CA ASP A 266 -2.01 0.06 -4.27
C ASP A 266 -2.34 1.39 -3.56
N CYS A 267 -3.43 1.43 -2.78
CA CYS A 267 -3.79 2.56 -1.94
C CYS A 267 -2.89 2.65 -0.69
N SER A 268 -2.93 3.78 0.01
CA SER A 268 -2.32 3.94 1.34
C SER A 268 -3.39 4.17 2.41
N LEU A 269 -3.09 3.74 3.63
CA LEU A 269 -3.86 3.96 4.84
C LEU A 269 -3.15 5.02 5.68
N MET A 270 -3.82 6.12 5.99
CA MET A 270 -3.34 7.13 6.94
C MET A 270 -4.09 7.00 8.26
N ILE A 271 -3.35 6.88 9.36
CA ILE A 271 -3.89 6.86 10.72
C ILE A 271 -3.29 8.01 11.51
N SER A 272 -4.12 8.98 11.89
CA SER A 272 -3.72 10.17 12.62
C SER A 272 -4.10 10.01 14.09
N PHE A 273 -3.17 10.30 14.99
CA PHE A 273 -3.33 10.18 16.43
C PHE A 273 -3.18 11.54 17.11
N ARG A 274 -3.96 11.73 18.18
CA ARG A 274 -3.86 12.87 19.09
C ARG A 274 -3.96 12.37 20.53
N PRO A 275 -2.97 12.65 21.40
CA PRO A 275 -3.06 12.27 22.81
C PRO A 275 -4.19 13.07 23.48
N MET A 276 -5.01 12.40 24.29
CA MET A 276 -5.98 13.09 25.14
C MET A 276 -5.34 13.59 26.43
N VAL A 277 -5.79 14.74 26.92
CA VAL A 277 -5.33 15.38 28.16
C VAL A 277 -6.37 15.15 29.25
N ASP A 278 -5.94 15.01 30.51
CA ASP A 278 -6.85 14.92 31.65
C ASP A 278 -7.79 16.13 31.70
N GLY A 279 -9.10 15.88 31.65
CA GLY A 279 -10.12 16.92 31.56
C GLY A 279 -10.62 17.21 30.14
N ASP A 280 -10.07 16.56 29.11
CA ASP A 280 -10.78 16.40 27.84
C ASP A 280 -12.06 15.61 28.16
N VAL A 281 -13.17 16.34 28.28
CA VAL A 281 -14.48 15.71 28.18
C VAL A 281 -14.46 14.97 26.85
N LEU A 282 -14.90 13.71 26.83
CA LEU A 282 -15.36 13.05 25.62
C LEU A 282 -16.50 13.92 25.09
N SER A 283 -16.17 15.05 24.47
CA SER A 283 -17.10 15.83 23.71
C SER A 283 -17.74 14.85 22.74
N GLU A 284 -18.97 15.11 22.32
CA GLU A 284 -19.68 14.34 21.29
C GLU A 284 -18.92 14.31 19.92
N SER A 285 -17.61 14.56 19.91
CA SER A 285 -16.69 14.28 18.83
C SER A 285 -16.78 12.82 18.41
N SER A 286 -17.12 12.64 17.14
CA SER A 286 -17.30 11.39 16.43
C SER A 286 -16.01 10.58 16.19
N HIS A 287 -14.95 10.81 16.98
CA HIS A 287 -13.64 10.21 16.76
C HIS A 287 -13.47 8.95 17.62
N SER A 288 -12.87 7.92 17.03
CA SER A 288 -12.56 6.68 17.73
C SER A 288 -11.36 6.87 18.65
N THR A 289 -11.30 6.07 19.72
CA THR A 289 -10.23 6.15 20.72
C THR A 289 -9.53 4.81 20.88
N VAL A 290 -8.23 4.84 21.18
CA VAL A 290 -7.43 3.65 21.49
C VAL A 290 -6.66 3.88 22.79
N TYR A 291 -6.65 2.87 23.66
CA TYR A 291 -5.91 2.89 24.91
C TYR A 291 -4.56 2.19 24.73
N LEU A 292 -3.47 2.89 25.02
CA LEU A 292 -2.12 2.36 24.99
C LEU A 292 -1.71 1.89 26.38
N GLY A 293 -1.79 0.58 26.60
CA GLY A 293 -1.52 -0.02 27.92
C GLY A 293 -0.11 0.22 28.45
N SER A 294 0.90 0.32 27.58
CA SER A 294 2.31 0.48 27.97
C SER A 294 2.57 1.81 28.69
N THR A 295 1.92 2.89 28.25
CA THR A 295 2.11 4.24 28.81
C THR A 295 0.88 4.75 29.58
N LYS A 296 -0.20 3.95 29.63
CA LYS A 296 -1.50 4.32 30.20
C LYS A 296 -2.09 5.60 29.59
N GLN A 297 -1.77 5.88 28.32
CA GLN A 297 -2.31 7.01 27.58
C GLN A 297 -3.51 6.58 26.73
N VAL A 298 -4.44 7.50 26.51
CA VAL A 298 -5.52 7.32 25.55
C VAL A 298 -5.30 8.28 24.38
N PHE A 299 -5.47 7.78 23.17
CA PHE A 299 -5.35 8.56 21.94
C PHE A 299 -6.68 8.59 21.20
N GLU A 300 -7.09 9.75 20.74
CA GLU A 300 -8.05 9.83 19.64
C GLU A 300 -7.35 9.48 18.34
N TYR A 301 -8.06 8.81 17.44
CA TYR A 301 -7.55 8.51 16.12
C TYR A 301 -8.58 8.72 15.01
N LYS A 302 -8.06 8.95 13.80
CA LYS A 302 -8.82 8.95 12.55
C LYS A 302 -8.13 8.07 11.54
N VAL A 303 -8.90 7.43 10.68
CA VAL A 303 -8.40 6.53 9.64
C VAL A 303 -8.91 6.98 8.28
N TYR A 304 -8.01 7.08 7.31
CA TYR A 304 -8.32 7.52 5.96
C TYR A 304 -7.62 6.64 4.93
N PHE A 305 -8.33 6.31 3.84
CA PHE A 305 -7.72 5.74 2.64
C PHE A 305 -7.39 6.86 1.66
N ILE A 306 -6.18 6.83 1.12
CA ILE A 306 -5.71 7.73 0.06
C ILE A 306 -5.23 6.92 -1.15
N ASP A 307 -4.98 7.58 -2.28
CA ASP A 307 -4.52 6.95 -3.54
C ASP A 307 -5.50 5.91 -4.11
N LEU A 308 -6.81 6.22 -4.04
CA LEU A 308 -7.90 5.39 -4.59
C LEU A 308 -8.24 5.71 -6.05
N ASP A 309 -7.24 6.14 -6.83
CA ASP A 309 -7.42 6.46 -8.25
C ASP A 309 -7.73 5.20 -9.06
N LEU A 310 -8.75 5.29 -9.91
CA LEU A 310 -9.17 4.19 -10.78
C LEU A 310 -8.02 3.75 -11.69
N LYS A 311 -7.72 2.45 -11.68
CA LYS A 311 -6.73 1.87 -12.60
C LYS A 311 -7.28 1.82 -14.04
N PRO A 312 -6.56 2.36 -15.04
CA PRO A 312 -7.00 2.33 -16.43
C PRO A 312 -7.16 0.91 -16.97
N LEU A 313 -8.20 0.65 -17.76
CA LEU A 313 -8.45 -0.68 -18.37
C LEU A 313 -7.23 -1.22 -19.15
N LYS A 314 -6.50 -0.35 -19.86
CA LYS A 314 -5.31 -0.74 -20.63
C LYS A 314 -4.17 -1.31 -19.76
N LYS A 315 -4.19 -1.08 -18.44
CA LYS A 315 -3.19 -1.62 -17.52
C LYS A 315 -3.28 -3.14 -17.34
N MET A 316 -4.36 -3.79 -17.77
CA MET A 316 -4.50 -5.26 -17.67
C MET A 316 -3.31 -6.00 -18.32
N GLU A 317 -2.88 -5.56 -19.50
CA GLU A 317 -1.72 -6.16 -20.16
C GLU A 317 -0.41 -5.90 -19.41
N ASP A 318 -0.23 -4.69 -18.85
CA ASP A 318 0.94 -4.36 -18.03
C ASP A 318 0.98 -5.22 -16.76
N TYR A 319 -0.16 -5.42 -16.11
CA TYR A 319 -0.27 -6.26 -14.91
C TYR A 319 0.08 -7.71 -15.22
N TYR A 320 -0.43 -8.25 -16.33
CA TYR A 320 -0.12 -9.61 -16.77
C TYR A 320 1.38 -9.78 -17.07
N LYS A 321 1.97 -8.83 -17.84
CA LYS A 321 3.40 -8.84 -18.16
C LYS A 321 4.26 -8.73 -16.89
N LEU A 322 3.89 -7.86 -15.95
CA LEU A 322 4.63 -7.68 -14.70
C LEU A 322 4.53 -8.93 -13.81
N ASP A 323 3.36 -9.54 -13.69
CA ASP A 323 3.18 -10.77 -12.93
C ASP A 323 4.06 -11.92 -13.47
N LYS A 324 4.05 -12.12 -14.80
CA LYS A 324 4.93 -13.08 -15.48
C LYS A 324 6.41 -12.81 -15.19
N LYS A 325 6.85 -11.55 -15.22
CA LYS A 325 8.24 -11.18 -14.88
C LYS A 325 8.60 -11.52 -13.44
N ILE A 326 7.71 -11.22 -12.49
CA ILE A 326 7.94 -11.46 -11.06
C ILE A 326 8.09 -12.95 -10.77
N VAL A 327 7.13 -13.75 -11.24
CA VAL A 327 7.12 -15.19 -10.99
C VAL A 327 8.33 -15.86 -11.64
N ASN A 328 8.65 -15.49 -12.89
CA ASN A 328 9.82 -16.02 -13.59
C ASN A 328 11.13 -15.68 -12.87
N CYS A 329 11.31 -14.43 -12.45
CA CYS A 329 12.50 -13.99 -11.72
C CYS A 329 12.66 -14.80 -10.43
N TYR A 330 11.59 -14.89 -9.63
CA TYR A 330 11.59 -15.65 -8.38
C TYR A 330 11.94 -17.14 -8.60
N CYS A 331 11.28 -17.79 -9.56
CA CYS A 331 11.52 -19.20 -9.89
C CYS A 331 12.94 -19.46 -10.42
N GLN A 332 13.57 -18.50 -11.11
CA GLN A 332 14.96 -18.62 -11.58
C GLN A 332 15.97 -18.50 -10.44
N MET A 333 15.75 -17.55 -9.51
CA MET A 333 16.63 -17.34 -8.37
C MET A 333 16.55 -18.51 -7.37
N ALA A 334 15.34 -18.98 -7.04
CA ALA A 334 15.16 -20.14 -6.17
C ALA A 334 15.86 -21.41 -6.69
N LYS A 335 15.87 -21.62 -8.02
CA LYS A 335 16.60 -22.74 -8.64
C LYS A 335 18.13 -22.60 -8.58
N THR A 336 18.64 -21.37 -8.51
CA THR A 336 20.08 -21.08 -8.41
C THR A 336 20.57 -21.32 -6.99
N GLU A 337 19.77 -20.98 -5.97
CA GLU A 337 20.09 -21.25 -4.56
C GLU A 337 20.10 -22.74 -4.23
N HIS A 338 19.19 -23.55 -4.78
CA HIS A 338 19.16 -25.00 -4.56
C HIS A 338 20.29 -25.76 -5.27
N LYS A 339 21.08 -25.08 -6.11
CA LYS A 339 22.23 -25.67 -6.82
C LYS A 339 23.58 -25.28 -6.20
N ARG A 340 23.59 -24.41 -5.20
CA ARG A 340 24.79 -24.04 -4.42
C ARG A 340 24.84 -24.87 -3.14
#